data_AF-A0A8T5QDG6-F1
#
_entry.id   AF-A0A8T5QDG6-F1
#
_cell.length_a   1.000
_cell.length_b   1.000
_cell.length_c   1.000
_cell.angle_alpha   90.00
_cell.angle_beta   90.00
_cell.angle_gamma   90.00
#
_symmetry.space_group_name_H-M   'P 1'
#
loop_
_entity.id
_entity.type
_entity.pdbx_description
1 polymer ?
#
loop_
_entity_poly.entity_id
_entity_poly.type
_entity_poly.pdbx_seq_one_letter_code
_entity_poly.pdbx_strand_id
1 'polypeptide(L)'
;MSLVYLVGTVHWDLRGPERLRKFLGFVRPTSIGIEASQELIDSRLKFRKRVKAKLEEIRRSEELFSNLYDSLNLKKPEPKEDLVLKFLEIQSYEQWVPYEHKQEENPNVKIYPVHDNGFLSKRSPEVHRKELGEEYIDENGDAKLKFLEDLGKENLEEFQKEIDEAYRNNEFDYSKLIDVIKEADDIMEQKIREVVKADPNGIVAVVSGAAHFFSGYGNNLYERLQDLSPHRVKLPEVDQFK
;
A
#
# COMPACT_ATOMS: atom_id res chain seq x y z
N MET A 1 19.54 7.78 -20.49
CA MET A 1 18.45 6.79 -20.44
C MET A 1 18.07 6.65 -18.98
N SER A 2 16.79 6.75 -18.67
CA SER A 2 16.30 6.74 -17.30
C SER A 2 16.56 5.39 -16.64
N LEU A 3 16.84 5.41 -15.35
CA LEU A 3 16.89 4.21 -14.53
C LEU A 3 15.49 3.94 -13.99
N VAL A 4 14.88 2.80 -14.34
CA VAL A 4 13.49 2.49 -13.98
C VAL A 4 13.46 1.41 -12.90
N TYR A 5 12.74 1.68 -11.81
CA TYR A 5 12.43 0.72 -10.75
C TYR A 5 10.93 0.43 -10.73
N LEU A 6 10.55 -0.85 -10.75
CA LEU A 6 9.17 -1.31 -10.55
C LEU A 6 9.06 -1.91 -9.14
N VAL A 7 8.41 -1.16 -8.25
CA VAL A 7 8.35 -1.43 -6.81
C VAL A 7 7.02 -2.10 -6.48
N GLY A 8 7.05 -3.41 -6.24
CA GLY A 8 5.86 -4.18 -5.91
C GLY A 8 5.47 -4.06 -4.43
N THR A 9 4.25 -3.61 -4.18
CA THR A 9 3.68 -3.39 -2.86
C THR A 9 2.57 -4.41 -2.58
N VAL A 10 2.40 -4.78 -1.31
CA VAL A 10 1.24 -5.54 -0.82
C VAL A 10 0.48 -4.61 0.11
N HIS A 11 -0.81 -4.42 -0.13
CA HIS A 11 -1.63 -3.40 0.56
C HIS A 11 -1.66 -3.54 2.09
N TRP A 12 -1.42 -4.76 2.58
CA TRP A 12 -1.47 -5.11 3.99
C TRP A 12 -0.09 -5.37 4.61
N ASP A 13 1.03 -5.10 3.91
CA ASP A 13 2.38 -5.20 4.50
C ASP A 13 2.56 -4.20 5.65
N LEU A 14 2.57 -4.70 6.90
CA LEU A 14 2.71 -3.86 8.10
C LEU A 14 4.04 -3.11 8.11
N ARG A 15 5.08 -3.70 7.52
CA ARG A 15 6.41 -3.10 7.34
C ARG A 15 6.56 -2.37 6.02
N GLY A 16 5.55 -2.44 5.15
CA GLY A 16 5.51 -1.83 3.83
C GLY A 16 5.84 -0.34 3.84
N PRO A 17 5.26 0.49 4.73
CA PRO A 17 5.57 1.91 4.76
C PRO A 17 7.03 2.22 5.09
N GLU A 18 7.61 1.52 6.06
CA GLU A 18 9.02 1.68 6.44
C GLU A 18 9.93 1.28 5.27
N ARG A 19 9.69 0.11 4.68
CA ARG A 19 10.44 -0.43 3.54
C ARG A 19 10.37 0.50 2.32
N LEU A 20 9.19 1.04 2.02
CA LEU A 20 9.02 1.96 0.91
C LEU A 20 9.72 3.30 1.17
N ARG A 21 9.63 3.88 2.39
CA ARG A 21 10.40 5.08 2.75
C ARG A 21 11.89 4.85 2.58
N LYS A 22 12.41 3.74 3.12
CA LYS A 22 13.82 3.37 3.02
C LYS A 22 14.27 3.24 1.56
N PHE A 23 13.47 2.60 0.72
CA PHE A 23 13.73 2.49 -0.71
C PHE A 23 13.79 3.87 -1.38
N LEU A 24 12.78 4.73 -1.16
CA LEU A 24 12.74 6.06 -1.77
C LEU A 24 13.89 6.95 -1.27
N GLY A 25 14.23 6.88 0.01
CA GLY A 25 15.34 7.62 0.61
C GLY A 25 16.71 7.19 0.08
N PHE A 26 16.88 5.89 -0.23
CA PHE A 26 18.10 5.34 -0.81
C PHE A 26 18.23 5.66 -2.31
N VAL A 27 17.19 5.36 -3.10
CA VAL A 27 17.19 5.51 -4.57
C VAL A 27 17.09 6.97 -5.00
N ARG A 28 16.41 7.80 -4.19
CA ARG A 28 16.16 9.23 -4.44
C ARG A 28 15.63 9.48 -5.86
N PRO A 29 14.47 8.90 -6.23
CA PRO A 29 13.92 9.06 -7.56
C PRO A 29 13.64 10.53 -7.88
N THR A 30 13.80 10.90 -9.14
CA THR A 30 13.40 12.22 -9.67
C THR A 30 11.92 12.23 -10.07
N SER A 31 11.37 11.06 -10.38
CA SER A 31 9.96 10.86 -10.73
C SER A 31 9.41 9.59 -10.06
N ILE A 32 8.19 9.67 -9.52
CA ILE A 32 7.48 8.54 -8.92
C ILE A 32 6.14 8.35 -9.63
N GLY A 33 5.92 7.17 -10.23
CA GLY A 33 4.60 6.71 -10.69
C GLY A 33 3.84 6.02 -9.57
N ILE A 34 2.55 6.30 -9.40
CA ILE A 34 1.68 5.67 -8.39
C ILE A 34 0.47 5.03 -9.06
N GLU A 35 0.19 3.75 -8.75
CA GLU A 35 -1.01 3.03 -9.19
C GLU A 35 -2.29 3.57 -8.52
N ALA A 36 -2.69 4.77 -8.94
CA ALA A 36 -3.96 5.38 -8.62
C ALA A 36 -4.21 6.53 -9.59
N SER A 37 -5.44 7.05 -9.59
CA SER A 37 -5.72 8.37 -10.16
C SER A 37 -5.37 9.48 -9.16
N GLN A 38 -5.29 10.73 -9.62
CA GLN A 38 -5.10 11.86 -8.71
C GLN A 38 -6.25 12.01 -7.70
N GLU A 39 -7.50 11.81 -8.14
CA GLU A 39 -8.66 11.94 -7.27
C GLU A 39 -8.66 10.87 -6.15
N LEU A 40 -8.29 9.63 -6.48
CA LEU A 40 -8.18 8.56 -5.49
C LEU A 40 -7.07 8.85 -4.48
N ILE A 41 -5.91 9.30 -4.96
CA ILE A 41 -4.79 9.72 -4.11
C ILE A 41 -5.23 10.82 -3.14
N ASP A 42 -5.87 11.88 -3.64
CA ASP A 42 -6.32 13.00 -2.83
C ASP A 42 -7.32 12.56 -1.75
N SER A 43 -8.23 11.65 -2.11
CA SER A 43 -9.18 11.04 -1.18
C SER A 43 -8.48 10.23 -0.08
N ARG A 44 -7.51 9.39 -0.45
CA ARG A 44 -6.74 8.55 0.48
C ARG A 44 -5.85 9.38 1.41
N LEU A 45 -5.23 10.46 0.92
CA LEU A 45 -4.49 11.41 1.75
C LEU A 45 -5.38 12.10 2.79
N LYS A 46 -6.61 12.50 2.42
CA LYS A 46 -7.59 13.06 3.37
C LYS A 46 -8.04 12.01 4.39
N PHE A 47 -8.29 10.78 3.94
CA PHE A 47 -8.64 9.67 4.83
C PHE A 47 -7.53 9.39 5.84
N ARG A 48 -6.28 9.25 5.39
CA ARG A 48 -5.10 9.07 6.25
C ARG A 48 -4.99 10.15 7.32
N LYS A 49 -5.16 11.43 6.96
CA LYS A 49 -5.12 12.53 7.93
C LYS A 49 -6.16 12.36 9.04
N ARG A 50 -7.38 11.94 8.69
CA ARG A 50 -8.45 11.67 9.66
C ARG A 50 -8.14 10.47 10.55
N VAL A 51 -7.69 9.37 9.96
CA VAL A 51 -7.30 8.16 10.70
C VAL A 51 -6.15 8.46 11.65
N LYS A 52 -5.08 9.10 11.17
CA LYS A 52 -3.93 9.50 12.00
C LYS A 52 -4.36 10.36 13.19
N ALA A 53 -5.21 11.37 12.96
CA ALA A 53 -5.74 12.19 14.04
C ALA A 53 -6.53 11.37 15.09
N LYS A 54 -7.34 10.41 14.63
CA LYS A 54 -8.12 9.53 15.52
C LYS A 54 -7.25 8.55 16.29
N LEU A 55 -6.24 7.97 15.65
CA LEU A 55 -5.27 7.08 16.29
C LEU A 55 -4.47 7.83 17.37
N GLU A 56 -4.07 9.07 17.12
CA GLU A 56 -3.41 9.92 18.13
C GLU A 56 -4.34 10.24 19.31
N GLU A 57 -5.63 10.47 19.07
CA GLU A 57 -6.64 10.64 20.14
C GLU A 57 -6.77 9.38 21.00
N ILE A 58 -6.81 8.20 20.37
CA ILE A 58 -6.85 6.90 21.05
C ILE A 58 -5.59 6.71 21.90
N ARG A 59 -4.39 6.90 21.32
CA ARG A 59 -3.10 6.77 22.02
C ARG A 59 -3.00 7.71 23.23
N ARG A 60 -3.44 8.96 23.09
CA ARG A 60 -3.50 9.92 24.22
C ARG A 60 -4.46 9.45 25.31
N SER A 61 -5.59 8.87 24.93
CA SER A 61 -6.56 8.33 25.89
C SER A 61 -5.96 7.13 26.63
N GLU A 62 -5.29 6.22 25.93
CA GLU A 62 -4.56 5.10 26.53
C GLU A 62 -3.46 5.56 27.48
N GLU A 63 -2.71 6.60 27.13
CA GLU A 63 -1.70 7.21 27.99
C GLU A 63 -2.33 7.78 29.28
N LEU A 64 -3.46 8.48 29.16
CA LEU A 64 -4.22 8.98 30.32
C LEU A 64 -4.67 7.84 31.24
N PHE A 65 -5.21 6.76 30.67
CA PHE A 65 -5.57 5.58 31.45
C PHE A 65 -4.35 4.93 32.09
N SER A 66 -3.25 4.78 31.34
CA SER A 66 -1.97 4.23 31.84
C SER A 66 -1.46 5.01 33.05
N ASN A 67 -1.48 6.35 32.99
CA ASN A 67 -1.12 7.23 34.10
C ASN A 67 -2.06 7.07 35.31
N LEU A 68 -3.36 6.87 35.06
CA LEU A 68 -4.34 6.58 36.12
C LEU A 68 -4.05 5.24 36.81
N TYR A 69 -3.78 4.17 36.04
CA TYR A 69 -3.40 2.86 36.59
C TYR A 69 -2.16 2.96 37.48
N ASP A 70 -1.14 3.70 37.05
CA ASP A 70 0.06 3.96 37.86
C ASP A 70 -0.29 4.70 39.16
N SER A 71 -1.09 5.76 39.08
CA SER A 71 -1.48 6.55 40.25
C SER A 71 -2.30 5.75 41.28
N LEU A 72 -3.05 4.74 40.81
CA LEU A 72 -3.88 3.87 41.64
C LEU A 72 -3.15 2.58 42.06
N ASN A 73 -1.89 2.39 41.66
CA ASN A 73 -1.10 1.18 41.86
C ASN A 73 -1.82 -0.09 41.38
N LEU A 74 -2.55 0.02 40.27
CA LEU A 74 -3.30 -1.05 39.66
C LEU A 74 -2.45 -1.71 38.57
N LYS A 75 -2.59 -3.03 38.39
CA LYS A 75 -1.92 -3.77 37.31
C LYS A 75 -2.46 -3.29 35.96
N LYS A 76 -1.58 -2.75 35.11
CA LYS A 76 -1.92 -2.38 33.74
C LYS A 76 -2.24 -3.62 32.91
N PRO A 77 -3.31 -3.58 32.08
CA PRO A 77 -3.43 -4.54 30.99
C PRO A 77 -2.27 -4.34 30.01
N GLU A 78 -1.70 -5.42 29.49
CA GLU A 78 -0.71 -5.32 28.41
C GLU A 78 -1.41 -4.75 27.17
N PRO A 79 -0.87 -3.67 26.55
CA PRO A 79 -1.40 -3.18 25.30
C PRO A 79 -1.14 -4.25 24.23
N LYS A 80 -2.19 -4.96 23.84
CA LYS A 80 -2.17 -5.69 22.58
C LYS A 80 -2.34 -4.65 21.49
N GLU A 81 -1.29 -4.41 20.71
CA GLU A 81 -1.46 -3.65 19.48
C GLU A 81 -2.47 -4.39 18.61
N ASP A 82 -3.63 -3.76 18.39
CA ASP A 82 -4.68 -4.32 17.57
C ASP A 82 -4.25 -4.26 16.10
N LEU A 83 -4.19 -5.43 15.44
CA LEU A 83 -3.85 -5.55 14.02
C LEU A 83 -4.77 -4.68 13.15
N VAL A 84 -6.01 -4.43 13.57
CA VAL A 84 -6.92 -3.49 12.92
C VAL A 84 -6.38 -2.07 12.97
N LEU A 85 -5.90 -1.60 14.13
CA LEU A 85 -5.35 -0.25 14.26
C LEU A 85 -4.08 -0.08 13.42
N LYS A 86 -3.21 -1.10 13.39
CA LYS A 86 -2.02 -1.11 12.52
C LYS A 86 -2.41 -1.09 11.05
N PHE A 87 -3.38 -1.90 10.64
CA PHE A 87 -3.87 -1.93 9.28
C PHE A 87 -4.44 -0.56 8.85
N LEU A 88 -5.25 0.07 9.70
CA LEU A 88 -5.77 1.42 9.44
C LEU A 88 -4.65 2.45 9.31
N GLU A 89 -3.58 2.32 10.10
CA GLU A 89 -2.42 3.22 10.06
C GLU A 89 -1.62 3.11 8.75
N ILE A 90 -1.52 1.90 8.19
CA ILE A 90 -0.73 1.64 6.98
C ILE A 90 -1.57 1.71 5.69
N GLN A 91 -2.90 1.74 5.78
CA GLN A 91 -3.77 1.61 4.60
C GLN A 91 -3.36 2.56 3.47
N SER A 92 -3.20 2.01 2.26
CA SER A 92 -2.82 2.74 1.05
C SER A 92 -1.45 3.45 1.13
N TYR A 93 -0.47 2.86 1.83
CA TYR A 93 0.87 3.44 1.97
C TYR A 93 1.63 3.61 0.68
N GLU A 94 1.36 2.76 -0.31
CA GLU A 94 1.85 2.88 -1.66
C GLU A 94 1.49 4.22 -2.32
N GLN A 95 0.45 4.90 -1.81
CA GLN A 95 0.01 6.21 -2.28
C GLN A 95 0.55 7.34 -1.40
N TRP A 96 0.47 7.22 -0.08
CA TRP A 96 0.82 8.34 0.80
C TRP A 96 2.31 8.44 1.13
N VAL A 97 3.08 7.34 1.12
CA VAL A 97 4.53 7.36 1.37
C VAL A 97 5.28 8.18 0.31
N PRO A 98 5.01 8.05 -0.99
CA PRO A 98 5.61 8.93 -2.01
C PRO A 98 5.39 10.43 -1.76
N TYR A 99 4.21 10.81 -1.24
CA TYR A 99 3.91 12.21 -0.92
C TYR A 99 4.61 12.66 0.36
N GLU A 100 4.72 11.82 1.39
CA GLU A 100 5.56 12.09 2.56
C GLU A 100 7.02 12.31 2.11
N HIS A 101 7.58 11.41 1.30
CA HIS A 101 8.94 11.55 0.75
C HIS A 101 9.13 12.85 -0.04
N LYS A 102 8.16 13.22 -0.90
CA LYS A 102 8.18 14.51 -1.59
C LYS A 102 8.19 15.69 -0.62
N GLN A 103 7.38 15.66 0.42
CA GLN A 103 7.25 16.79 1.35
C GLN A 103 8.46 16.94 2.27
N GLU A 104 9.01 15.82 2.73
CA GLU A 104 9.97 15.80 3.85
C GLU A 104 11.42 15.63 3.38
N GLU A 105 11.66 14.89 2.29
CA GLU A 105 13.01 14.47 1.90
C GLU A 105 13.45 14.97 0.52
N ASN A 106 12.54 14.98 -0.47
CA ASN A 106 12.85 15.37 -1.85
C ASN A 106 11.75 16.25 -2.47
N PRO A 107 11.71 17.56 -2.17
CA PRO A 107 10.69 18.50 -2.69
C PRO A 107 10.58 18.58 -4.21
N ASN A 108 11.65 18.22 -4.92
CA ASN A 108 11.74 18.30 -6.38
C ASN A 108 11.23 17.04 -7.08
N VAL A 109 10.91 15.96 -6.35
CA VAL A 109 10.38 14.75 -6.96
C VAL A 109 9.01 15.02 -7.60
N LYS A 110 8.84 14.55 -8.83
CA LYS A 110 7.58 14.63 -9.56
C LYS A 110 6.77 13.38 -9.27
N ILE A 111 5.47 13.54 -8.99
CA ILE A 111 4.57 12.41 -8.74
C ILE A 111 3.59 12.33 -9.91
N TYR A 112 3.41 11.13 -10.45
CA TYR A 112 2.59 10.85 -11.60
C TYR A 112 1.58 9.75 -11.28
N PRO A 113 0.27 10.03 -11.35
CA PRO A 113 -0.76 8.98 -11.30
C PRO A 113 -0.66 8.13 -12.57
N VAL A 114 -0.36 6.83 -12.42
CA VAL A 114 -0.24 5.89 -13.56
C VAL A 114 -1.50 5.05 -13.78
N HIS A 115 -2.56 5.27 -13.01
CA HIS A 115 -3.86 4.59 -13.21
C HIS A 115 -4.98 5.62 -13.55
N ASP A 116 -6.17 5.15 -13.92
CA ASP A 116 -7.37 5.98 -14.13
C ASP A 116 -8.54 5.51 -13.23
N ASN A 117 -9.31 6.46 -12.68
CA ASN A 117 -10.53 6.20 -11.91
C ASN A 117 -11.69 5.69 -12.77
N GLY A 118 -11.66 6.01 -14.07
CA GLY A 118 -12.71 5.58 -15.01
C GLY A 118 -12.82 4.06 -15.17
N PHE A 119 -11.85 3.31 -14.65
CA PHE A 119 -11.79 1.87 -14.76
C PHE A 119 -12.59 1.14 -13.67
N LEU A 120 -12.36 1.48 -12.39
CA LEU A 120 -13.06 0.88 -11.25
C LEU A 120 -14.55 1.27 -11.20
N SER A 121 -14.90 2.45 -11.70
CA SER A 121 -16.30 2.90 -11.73
C SER A 121 -17.18 2.18 -12.77
N LYS A 122 -16.56 1.45 -13.72
CA LYS A 122 -17.28 0.73 -14.81
C LYS A 122 -17.52 -0.75 -14.53
N ARG A 123 -16.75 -1.39 -13.65
CA ARG A 123 -17.05 -2.75 -13.17
C ARG A 123 -17.97 -2.63 -11.94
N SER A 124 -19.07 -3.39 -11.94
CA SER A 124 -20.21 -3.26 -10.99
C SER A 124 -19.77 -3.02 -9.54
N PRO A 125 -20.41 -2.09 -8.80
CA PRO A 125 -20.25 -1.94 -7.35
C PRO A 125 -20.35 -3.25 -6.54
N GLU A 126 -20.96 -4.30 -7.10
CA GLU A 126 -21.04 -5.64 -6.51
C GLU A 126 -19.68 -6.34 -6.38
N VAL A 127 -18.75 -6.08 -7.29
CA VAL A 127 -17.38 -6.63 -7.24
C VAL A 127 -16.64 -6.01 -6.05
N HIS A 128 -16.69 -4.67 -5.91
CA HIS A 128 -16.13 -3.96 -4.75
C HIS A 128 -16.80 -4.32 -3.41
N ARG A 129 -18.12 -4.56 -3.36
CA ARG A 129 -18.81 -4.98 -2.12
C ARG A 129 -18.42 -6.39 -1.66
N LYS A 130 -18.10 -7.30 -2.59
CA LYS A 130 -17.59 -8.63 -2.24
C LYS A 130 -16.10 -8.64 -1.89
N GLU A 131 -15.33 -7.72 -2.45
CA GLU A 131 -13.87 -7.63 -2.28
C GLU A 131 -13.43 -7.07 -0.93
N LEU A 132 -14.22 -6.18 -0.30
CA LEU A 132 -13.91 -5.63 1.03
C LEU A 132 -14.25 -6.57 2.19
N GLY A 133 -14.57 -7.83 1.90
CA GLY A 133 -15.15 -8.77 2.85
C GLY A 133 -16.60 -8.39 3.08
N GLU A 134 -17.51 -9.29 2.71
CA GLU A 134 -18.96 -9.11 2.80
C GLU A 134 -19.33 -8.28 4.03
N GLU A 135 -19.82 -7.05 3.81
CA GLU A 135 -20.54 -6.30 4.83
C GLU A 135 -21.64 -7.24 5.31
N TYR A 136 -21.51 -7.75 6.53
CA TYR A 136 -22.60 -8.47 7.17
C TYR A 136 -23.19 -7.55 8.22
N ILE A 137 -24.51 -7.52 8.27
CA ILE A 137 -25.24 -6.81 9.29
C ILE A 137 -25.29 -7.75 10.50
N ASP A 138 -24.73 -7.34 11.63
CA ASP A 138 -24.77 -8.15 12.85
C ASP A 138 -26.17 -8.18 13.48
N GLU A 139 -26.32 -8.91 14.59
CA GLU A 139 -27.61 -9.04 15.30
C GLU A 139 -28.18 -7.71 15.84
N ASN A 140 -27.37 -6.65 15.90
CA ASN A 140 -27.77 -5.31 16.34
C ASN A 140 -28.10 -4.38 15.17
N GLY A 141 -27.93 -4.82 13.92
CA GLY A 141 -28.13 -3.98 12.75
C GLY A 141 -26.89 -3.21 12.31
N ASP A 142 -25.72 -3.48 12.90
CA ASP A 142 -24.48 -2.78 12.59
C ASP A 142 -23.77 -3.44 11.40
N ALA A 143 -23.37 -2.64 10.41
CA ALA A 143 -22.57 -3.12 9.30
C ALA A 143 -21.16 -3.44 9.78
N LYS A 144 -20.79 -4.72 9.71
CA LYS A 144 -19.47 -5.22 10.07
C LYS A 144 -18.72 -5.71 8.85
N LEU A 145 -17.45 -5.30 8.77
CA LEU A 145 -16.51 -5.86 7.83
C LEU A 145 -15.93 -7.11 8.48
N LYS A 146 -16.44 -8.29 8.08
CA LYS A 146 -15.95 -9.60 8.56
C LYS A 146 -14.42 -9.70 8.49
N PHE A 147 -13.83 -9.10 7.45
CA PHE A 147 -12.39 -8.97 7.28
C PHE A 147 -11.70 -8.31 8.49
N LEU A 148 -12.23 -7.20 9.03
CA LEU A 148 -11.61 -6.53 10.18
C LEU A 148 -11.73 -7.35 11.47
N GLU A 149 -12.82 -8.10 11.63
CA GLU A 149 -12.98 -8.99 12.79
C GLU A 149 -12.06 -10.21 12.73
N ASP A 150 -11.87 -10.78 11.55
CA ASP A 150 -10.95 -11.89 11.34
C ASP A 150 -9.50 -11.43 11.52
N LEU A 151 -9.16 -10.25 10.97
CA LEU A 151 -7.88 -9.59 11.19
C LEU A 151 -7.61 -9.33 12.68
N GLY A 152 -8.62 -8.91 13.45
CA GLY A 152 -8.47 -8.70 14.90
C GLY A 152 -8.16 -9.96 15.72
N LYS A 153 -8.25 -11.17 15.14
CA LYS A 153 -7.95 -12.45 15.81
C LYS A 153 -6.54 -12.95 15.50
N GLU A 154 -5.85 -12.36 14.54
CA GLU A 154 -4.55 -12.83 14.06
C GLU A 154 -3.38 -12.28 14.89
N ASN A 155 -2.26 -13.00 14.87
CA ASN A 155 -1.02 -12.54 15.47
C ASN A 155 -0.22 -11.67 14.49
N LEU A 156 0.22 -10.48 14.91
CA LEU A 156 0.99 -9.53 14.10
C LEU A 156 2.24 -10.14 13.44
N GLU A 157 2.99 -10.96 14.17
CA GLU A 157 4.23 -11.57 13.69
C GLU A 157 3.95 -12.67 12.66
N GLU A 158 2.92 -13.50 12.91
CA GLU A 158 2.50 -14.54 11.98
C GLU A 158 1.95 -13.92 10.68
N PHE A 159 1.10 -12.90 10.80
CA PHE A 159 0.58 -12.15 9.65
C PHE A 159 1.68 -11.53 8.80
N GLN A 160 2.66 -10.85 9.42
CA GLN A 160 3.78 -10.28 8.68
C GLN A 160 4.64 -11.36 8.03
N LYS A 161 4.81 -12.53 8.68
CA LYS A 161 5.56 -13.65 8.11
C LYS A 161 4.88 -14.21 6.87
N GLU A 162 3.55 -14.34 6.87
CA GLU A 162 2.79 -14.76 5.69
C GLU A 162 2.96 -13.80 4.52
N ILE A 163 2.99 -12.49 4.78
CA ILE A 163 3.25 -11.47 3.75
C ILE A 163 4.66 -11.60 3.19
N ASP A 164 5.66 -11.76 4.05
CA ASP A 164 7.05 -11.92 3.63
C ASP A 164 7.24 -13.23 2.82
N GLU A 165 6.50 -14.30 3.16
CA GLU A 165 6.46 -15.55 2.40
C GLU A 165 5.77 -15.36 1.04
N ALA A 166 4.64 -14.66 0.97
CA ALA A 166 3.97 -14.31 -0.28
C ALA A 166 4.90 -13.54 -1.24
N TYR A 167 5.63 -12.55 -0.71
CA TYR A 167 6.69 -11.87 -1.46
C TYR A 167 7.78 -12.83 -1.96
N ARG A 168 8.27 -13.72 -1.10
CA ARG A 168 9.34 -14.67 -1.44
C ARG A 168 8.92 -15.60 -2.58
N ASN A 169 7.72 -16.16 -2.49
CA ASN A 169 7.22 -17.17 -3.41
C ASN A 169 6.56 -16.56 -4.68
N ASN A 170 6.35 -15.24 -4.72
CA ASN A 170 5.47 -14.57 -5.70
C ASN A 170 4.03 -15.10 -5.66
N GLU A 171 3.59 -15.56 -4.49
CA GLU A 171 2.27 -16.14 -4.28
C GLU A 171 1.31 -15.04 -3.86
N PHE A 172 0.78 -14.34 -4.85
CA PHE A 172 -0.27 -13.36 -4.62
C PHE A 172 -1.55 -13.86 -5.28
N ASP A 173 -2.52 -14.34 -4.47
CA ASP A 173 -3.79 -14.84 -5.00
C ASP A 173 -4.68 -13.70 -5.49
N TYR A 174 -4.48 -13.34 -6.74
CA TYR A 174 -5.33 -12.43 -7.49
C TYR A 174 -6.11 -13.16 -8.58
N SER A 175 -6.34 -14.46 -8.43
CA SER A 175 -7.04 -15.28 -9.44
C SER A 175 -8.40 -14.70 -9.83
N LYS A 176 -9.12 -14.12 -8.85
CA LYS A 176 -10.42 -13.46 -9.05
C LYS A 176 -10.33 -12.08 -9.69
N LEU A 177 -9.14 -11.47 -9.67
CA LEU A 177 -8.90 -10.09 -10.12
C LEU A 177 -8.05 -10.02 -11.39
N ILE A 178 -7.74 -11.17 -12.00
CA ILE A 178 -6.73 -11.24 -13.05
C ILE A 178 -7.06 -10.39 -14.28
N ASP A 179 -8.33 -10.36 -14.68
CA ASP A 179 -8.78 -9.55 -15.81
C ASP A 179 -8.77 -8.06 -15.48
N VAL A 180 -9.05 -7.70 -14.22
CA VAL A 180 -8.98 -6.32 -13.71
C VAL A 180 -7.53 -5.83 -13.77
N ILE A 181 -6.60 -6.67 -13.30
CA ILE A 181 -5.16 -6.38 -13.28
C ILE A 181 -4.63 -6.21 -14.72
N LYS A 182 -5.01 -7.09 -15.65
CA LYS A 182 -4.56 -7.01 -17.05
C LYS A 182 -5.03 -5.74 -17.75
N GLU A 183 -6.27 -5.32 -17.50
CA GLU A 183 -6.80 -4.07 -18.06
C GLU A 183 -6.13 -2.85 -17.41
N ALA A 184 -5.83 -2.90 -16.10
CA ALA A 184 -5.04 -1.88 -15.42
C ALA A 184 -3.61 -1.77 -16.00
N ASP A 185 -2.98 -2.90 -16.31
CA ASP A 185 -1.66 -2.96 -16.94
C ASP A 185 -1.60 -2.22 -18.27
N ASP A 186 -2.65 -2.33 -19.12
CA ASP A 186 -2.70 -1.64 -20.41
C ASP A 186 -2.60 -0.11 -20.25
N ILE A 187 -3.30 0.43 -19.24
CA ILE A 187 -3.32 1.86 -18.94
C ILE A 187 -1.98 2.28 -18.30
N MET A 188 -1.51 1.50 -17.33
CA MET A 188 -0.27 1.78 -16.62
C MET A 188 0.94 1.74 -17.54
N GLU A 189 1.01 0.80 -18.47
CA GLU A 189 2.12 0.69 -19.42
C GLU A 189 2.31 2.00 -20.18
N GLN A 190 1.24 2.55 -20.76
CA GLN A 190 1.29 3.80 -21.52
C GLN A 190 1.76 4.96 -20.64
N LYS A 191 1.18 5.11 -19.45
CA LYS A 191 1.52 6.21 -18.53
C LYS A 191 2.94 6.10 -17.99
N ILE A 192 3.43 4.90 -17.69
CA ILE A 192 4.83 4.69 -17.26
C ILE A 192 5.80 5.14 -18.36
N ARG A 193 5.51 4.79 -19.63
CA ARG A 193 6.32 5.24 -20.78
C ARG A 193 6.31 6.77 -20.91
N GLU A 194 5.19 7.43 -20.66
CA GLU A 194 5.12 8.90 -20.64
C GLU A 194 5.99 9.51 -19.53
N VAL A 195 5.97 8.94 -18.32
CA VAL A 195 6.83 9.37 -17.21
C VAL A 195 8.31 9.24 -17.56
N VAL A 196 8.71 8.08 -18.09
CA VAL A 196 10.10 7.84 -18.52
C VAL A 196 10.53 8.80 -19.62
N LYS A 197 9.66 9.06 -20.60
CA LYS A 197 9.92 10.03 -21.67
C LYS A 197 10.04 11.46 -21.14
N ALA A 198 9.28 11.82 -20.12
CA ALA A 198 9.34 13.13 -19.46
C ALA A 198 10.59 13.31 -18.59
N ASP A 199 11.29 12.22 -18.26
CA ASP A 199 12.47 12.22 -17.40
C ASP A 199 13.61 11.32 -17.94
N PRO A 200 14.15 11.60 -19.16
CA PRO A 200 14.99 10.68 -19.94
C PRO A 200 16.37 10.36 -19.34
N ASN A 201 16.77 11.11 -18.30
CA ASN A 201 18.02 10.95 -17.57
C ASN A 201 17.81 10.81 -16.06
N GLY A 202 16.56 10.73 -15.61
CA GLY A 202 16.21 10.61 -14.20
C GLY A 202 16.17 9.17 -13.69
N ILE A 203 15.84 9.06 -12.41
CA ILE A 203 15.53 7.81 -11.75
C ILE A 203 14.02 7.78 -11.55
N VAL A 204 13.35 6.83 -12.20
CA VAL A 204 11.89 6.67 -12.18
C VAL A 204 11.55 5.48 -11.30
N ALA A 205 10.79 5.69 -10.23
CA ALA A 205 10.23 4.61 -9.42
C ALA A 205 8.73 4.49 -9.69
N VAL A 206 8.24 3.31 -10.05
CA VAL A 206 6.81 3.03 -10.21
C VAL A 206 6.37 2.17 -9.03
N VAL A 207 5.45 2.68 -8.22
CA VAL A 207 4.90 2.02 -7.03
C VAL A 207 3.51 1.49 -7.37
N SER A 208 3.35 0.17 -7.30
CA SER A 208 2.13 -0.55 -7.70
C SER A 208 2.03 -1.87 -6.93
N GLY A 209 0.88 -2.53 -6.97
CA GLY A 209 0.67 -3.86 -6.42
C GLY A 209 1.66 -4.87 -6.97
N ALA A 210 2.17 -5.76 -6.11
CA ALA A 210 3.17 -6.76 -6.48
C ALA A 210 2.67 -7.70 -7.60
N ALA A 211 1.35 -7.88 -7.72
CA ALA A 211 0.71 -8.64 -8.80
C ALA A 211 1.18 -8.19 -10.19
N HIS A 212 1.28 -6.88 -10.42
CA HIS A 212 1.60 -6.32 -11.74
C HIS A 212 3.00 -6.70 -12.24
N PHE A 213 3.94 -6.98 -11.32
CA PHE A 213 5.36 -7.18 -11.66
C PHE A 213 5.87 -8.61 -11.44
N PHE A 214 5.18 -9.39 -10.59
CA PHE A 214 5.69 -10.66 -10.08
C PHE A 214 4.77 -11.85 -10.32
N SER A 215 3.52 -11.64 -10.71
CA SER A 215 2.58 -12.74 -10.92
C SER A 215 2.83 -13.48 -12.26
N GLY A 216 2.43 -14.76 -12.28
CA GLY A 216 2.68 -15.68 -13.40
C GLY A 216 1.58 -15.75 -14.46
N TYR A 217 0.72 -14.75 -14.62
CA TYR A 217 -0.39 -14.82 -15.59
C TYR A 217 -0.01 -14.60 -17.06
N GLY A 218 1.28 -14.43 -17.34
CA GLY A 218 1.82 -14.20 -18.68
C GLY A 218 1.53 -12.80 -19.22
N ASN A 219 2.54 -12.18 -19.84
CA ASN A 219 2.51 -10.81 -20.33
C ASN A 219 2.05 -9.80 -19.26
N ASN A 220 2.62 -9.91 -18.05
CA ASN A 220 2.39 -8.94 -16.97
C ASN A 220 3.08 -7.60 -17.29
N LEU A 221 2.81 -6.55 -16.49
CA LEU A 221 3.35 -5.22 -16.73
C LEU A 221 4.88 -5.17 -16.79
N TYR A 222 5.59 -6.00 -16.00
CA TYR A 222 7.05 -6.08 -16.09
C TYR A 222 7.52 -6.59 -17.45
N GLU A 223 6.91 -7.67 -17.96
CA GLU A 223 7.25 -8.26 -19.25
C GLU A 223 7.04 -7.26 -20.40
N ARG A 224 5.96 -6.49 -20.35
CA ARG A 224 5.62 -5.46 -21.34
C ARG A 224 6.59 -4.28 -21.35
N LEU A 225 7.23 -3.99 -20.21
CA LEU A 225 8.16 -2.88 -20.03
C LEU A 225 9.64 -3.30 -20.15
N GLN A 226 9.95 -4.53 -20.58
CA GLN A 226 11.33 -5.04 -20.65
C GLN A 226 12.25 -4.21 -21.54
N ASP A 227 11.70 -3.54 -22.56
CA ASP A 227 12.46 -2.63 -23.43
C ASP A 227 13.05 -1.42 -22.67
N LEU A 228 12.45 -1.05 -21.53
CA LEU A 228 12.96 -0.01 -20.63
C LEU A 228 14.06 -0.53 -19.68
N SER A 229 14.41 -1.82 -19.75
CA SER A 229 15.33 -2.51 -18.84
C SER A 229 15.06 -2.25 -17.34
N PRO A 230 13.82 -2.42 -16.85
CA PRO A 230 13.46 -2.06 -15.48
C PRO A 230 14.05 -3.01 -14.44
N HIS A 231 14.39 -2.45 -13.28
CA HIS A 231 14.73 -3.20 -12.07
C HIS A 231 13.46 -3.47 -11.25
N ARG A 232 13.13 -4.74 -11.03
CA ARG A 232 12.05 -5.10 -10.10
C ARG A 232 12.55 -5.05 -8.66
N VAL A 233 11.70 -4.58 -7.76
CA VAL A 233 11.99 -4.47 -6.33
C VAL A 233 10.85 -5.06 -5.53
N LYS A 234 11.16 -6.06 -4.69
CA LYS A 234 10.25 -6.51 -3.64
C LYS A 234 10.60 -5.77 -2.36
N LEU A 235 9.61 -5.20 -1.66
CA LEU A 235 9.89 -4.40 -0.46
C LEU A 235 10.71 -5.13 0.63
N PRO A 236 10.52 -6.43 0.91
CA PRO A 236 11.38 -7.14 1.87
C PRO A 236 12.87 -7.16 1.50
N GLU A 237 13.22 -7.06 0.21
CA GLU A 237 14.63 -7.02 -0.23
C GLU A 237 15.32 -5.72 0.21
N VAL A 238 14.55 -4.68 0.56
CA VAL A 238 15.08 -3.40 1.04
C VAL A 238 15.60 -3.52 2.49
N ASP A 239 15.19 -4.56 3.22
CA ASP A 239 15.66 -4.80 4.60
C ASP A 239 17.18 -5.00 4.66
N GLN A 240 17.81 -5.46 3.58
CA GLN A 240 19.26 -5.71 3.51
C GLN A 240 20.13 -4.45 3.52
N PHE A 241 19.58 -3.29 3.11
CA PHE A 241 20.31 -2.03 3.12
C PHE A 241 20.40 -1.50 4.56
N LYS A 242 21.53 -0.95 4.99
CA LYS A 242 21.68 -0.36 6.32
C LYS A 242 21.74 1.15 6.23
#